data_AF-A0A8X6YIE0-F1
#
_entry.id   AF-A0A8X6YIE0-F1
#
_cell.length_a   1.000
_cell.length_b   1.000
_cell.length_c   1.000
_cell.angle_alpha   90.00
_cell.angle_beta   90.00
_cell.angle_gamma   90.00
#
_symmetry.space_group_name_H-M   'P 1'
#
loop_
_entity.id
_entity.type
_entity.pdbx_description
1 polymer ?
#
loop_
_entity_poly.entity_id
_entity_poly.type
_entity_poly.pdbx_seq_one_letter_code
_entity_poly.pdbx_strand_id
1 'polypeptide(L)'
;MKNGSPLYAKNKKGAQKYPKDDQQNEFYVKDGSGNFVFAIDRKGKEKYAKNNKGDIALTKNNEPLYAKTHLREIILPKKGSNEYYFENVNGDSYDYLMKSGAVKFKYATDYRGKQIYPNTAIVIGGRIRMIERILNDTYAVNEKREFYYPIDENMNEYVLSVSPYILESKAFVNGYPITNDELYIIPNFVGKPHLLSNYPDIGVKDIKFIIKRNIDKYQKHDYVTKVKSLRKSRTGNYKYDKTPFTIGTYSPPNKPKVNFSFENTNALYYIIAEISF
;
A
#
# COMPACT_ATOMS: atom_id res chain seq x y z
N MET A 1 25.22 -29.90 -9.83
CA MET A 1 24.60 -28.60 -10.19
C MET A 1 23.61 -28.87 -11.31
N LYS A 2 22.35 -28.41 -11.21
CA LYS A 2 21.43 -28.41 -12.35
C LYS A 2 21.10 -26.94 -12.61
N ASN A 3 21.59 -26.39 -13.72
CA ASN A 3 21.40 -25.01 -14.18
C ASN A 3 21.87 -23.87 -13.26
N GLY A 4 23.09 -23.94 -12.71
CA GLY A 4 23.74 -22.75 -12.11
C GLY A 4 23.14 -22.20 -10.79
N SER A 5 22.01 -22.73 -10.32
CA SER A 5 21.45 -22.35 -9.02
C SER A 5 22.12 -23.15 -7.87
N PRO A 6 22.65 -22.49 -6.83
CA PRO A 6 23.19 -23.17 -5.66
C PRO A 6 22.08 -23.99 -5.01
N LEU A 7 22.33 -25.29 -4.88
CA LEU A 7 21.40 -26.23 -4.25
C LEU A 7 21.76 -26.36 -2.79
N TYR A 8 20.92 -25.81 -1.91
CA TYR A 8 20.94 -26.16 -0.50
C TYR A 8 20.78 -27.67 -0.28
N ALA A 9 21.46 -28.20 0.74
CA ALA A 9 21.31 -29.59 1.13
C ALA A 9 19.86 -29.91 1.49
N LYS A 10 19.34 -31.06 1.05
CA LYS A 10 17.96 -31.50 1.30
C LYS A 10 17.92 -32.56 2.38
N ASN A 11 16.90 -32.52 3.24
CA ASN A 11 16.60 -33.62 4.15
C ASN A 11 15.84 -34.76 3.44
N LYS A 12 15.62 -35.89 4.13
CA LYS A 12 14.88 -37.06 3.61
C LYS A 12 13.45 -36.72 3.12
N LYS A 13 12.88 -35.61 3.58
CA LYS A 13 11.54 -35.12 3.19
C LYS A 13 11.58 -34.06 2.08
N GLY A 14 12.74 -33.84 1.47
CA GLY A 14 12.93 -32.91 0.34
C GLY A 14 13.09 -31.44 0.72
N ALA A 15 13.00 -31.07 1.99
CA ALA A 15 13.16 -29.68 2.42
C ALA A 15 14.64 -29.28 2.49
N GLN A 16 14.95 -28.09 1.97
CA GLN A 16 16.31 -27.55 1.95
C GLN A 16 16.73 -27.00 3.32
N LYS A 17 18.03 -27.02 3.61
CA LYS A 17 18.65 -26.44 4.81
C LYS A 17 19.64 -25.36 4.43
N TYR A 18 19.55 -24.23 5.12
CA TYR A 18 20.58 -23.20 5.04
C TYR A 18 21.89 -23.74 5.63
N PRO A 19 23.05 -23.34 5.07
CA PRO A 19 24.33 -23.50 5.74
C PRO A 19 24.33 -22.65 7.00
N LYS A 20 25.20 -23.02 7.93
CA LYS A 20 25.39 -22.33 9.19
C LYS A 20 26.84 -21.93 9.39
N ASP A 21 27.06 -20.82 10.07
CA ASP A 21 28.38 -20.45 10.58
C ASP A 21 28.68 -21.18 11.91
N ASP A 22 29.88 -20.94 12.46
CA ASP A 22 30.33 -21.53 13.73
C ASP A 22 29.46 -21.10 14.92
N GLN A 23 28.74 -19.98 14.80
CA GLN A 23 27.82 -19.44 15.80
C GLN A 23 26.39 -19.97 15.62
N GLN A 24 26.18 -20.92 14.71
CA GLN A 24 24.90 -21.55 14.35
C GLN A 24 23.90 -20.62 13.65
N ASN A 25 24.33 -19.48 13.12
CA ASN A 25 23.49 -18.60 12.32
C ASN A 25 23.35 -19.13 10.89
N GLU A 26 22.12 -19.19 10.38
CA GLU A 26 21.86 -19.51 8.99
C GLU A 26 22.14 -18.29 8.08
N PHE A 27 22.65 -18.53 6.88
CA PHE A 27 22.89 -17.46 5.91
C PHE A 27 22.40 -17.79 4.49
N TYR A 28 22.00 -16.73 3.77
CA TYR A 28 21.62 -16.83 2.37
C TYR A 28 22.86 -17.03 1.49
N VAL A 29 22.74 -17.85 0.46
CA VAL A 29 23.77 -18.01 -0.57
C VAL A 29 23.40 -17.20 -1.80
N LYS A 30 24.39 -16.81 -2.59
CA LYS A 30 24.16 -16.17 -3.88
C LYS A 30 24.32 -17.15 -5.01
N ASP A 31 23.50 -17.02 -6.04
CA ASP A 31 23.70 -17.73 -7.31
C ASP A 31 24.85 -17.14 -8.14
N GLY A 32 25.14 -17.76 -9.28
CA GLY A 32 26.19 -17.28 -10.20
C GLY A 32 25.93 -15.89 -10.79
N SER A 33 24.71 -15.36 -10.64
CA SER A 33 24.31 -14.00 -11.04
C SER A 33 24.28 -13.02 -9.85
N GLY A 34 24.67 -13.47 -8.66
CA GLY A 34 24.71 -12.64 -7.46
C GLY A 34 23.38 -12.48 -6.72
N ASN A 35 22.32 -13.17 -7.14
CA ASN A 35 21.01 -13.12 -6.48
C ASN A 35 20.98 -14.01 -5.24
N PHE A 36 20.35 -13.54 -4.17
CA PHE A 36 20.14 -14.37 -2.99
C PHE A 36 19.15 -15.50 -3.28
N VAL A 37 19.53 -16.72 -2.95
CA VAL A 37 18.70 -17.92 -3.09
C VAL A 37 18.13 -18.27 -1.72
N PHE A 38 16.82 -18.48 -1.69
CA PHE A 38 16.13 -18.96 -0.49
C PHE A 38 16.10 -20.48 -0.46
N ALA A 39 16.27 -21.06 0.72
CA ALA A 39 15.96 -22.46 0.92
C ALA A 39 14.45 -22.67 0.80
N ILE A 40 14.03 -23.77 0.18
CA ILE A 40 12.63 -24.14 0.04
C ILE A 40 12.20 -25.23 1.03
N ASP A 41 10.95 -25.17 1.47
CA ASP A 41 10.31 -26.23 2.24
C ASP A 41 9.86 -27.41 1.34
N ARG A 42 9.29 -28.45 1.96
CA ARG A 42 8.78 -29.63 1.23
C ARG A 42 7.61 -29.33 0.28
N LYS A 43 7.01 -28.15 0.37
CA LYS A 43 5.90 -27.68 -0.48
C LYS A 43 6.39 -26.67 -1.53
N GLY A 44 7.71 -26.46 -1.65
CA GLY A 44 8.30 -25.51 -2.60
C GLY A 44 8.10 -24.04 -2.22
N LYS A 45 7.84 -23.73 -0.93
CA LYS A 45 7.80 -22.34 -0.44
C LYS A 45 9.16 -21.93 0.07
N GLU A 46 9.60 -20.71 -0.25
CA GLU A 46 10.81 -20.15 0.34
C GLU A 46 10.62 -19.97 1.85
N LYS A 47 11.70 -20.15 2.61
CA LYS A 47 11.73 -19.92 4.05
C LYS A 47 12.83 -18.94 4.42
N TYR A 48 12.62 -18.14 5.45
CA TYR A 48 13.66 -17.25 5.97
C TYR A 48 14.83 -18.02 6.59
N ALA A 49 16.06 -17.55 6.36
CA ALA A 49 17.20 -17.94 7.17
C ALA A 49 17.06 -17.30 8.56
N LYS A 50 17.54 -17.98 9.59
CA LYS A 50 17.47 -17.50 10.98
C LYS A 50 18.82 -17.46 11.67
N ASN A 51 19.03 -16.44 12.50
CA ASN A 51 20.16 -16.42 13.42
C ASN A 51 19.97 -17.44 14.56
N ASN A 52 20.98 -17.60 15.40
CA ASN A 52 20.93 -18.53 16.55
C ASN A 52 19.88 -18.17 17.62
N LYS A 53 19.34 -16.95 17.61
CA LYS A 53 18.22 -16.50 18.45
C LYS A 53 16.85 -16.75 17.81
N GLY A 54 16.82 -17.21 16.56
CA GLY A 54 15.60 -17.49 15.80
C GLY A 54 15.02 -16.28 15.06
N ASP A 55 15.69 -15.12 15.11
CA ASP A 55 15.34 -13.94 14.31
C ASP A 55 15.73 -14.15 12.84
N ILE A 56 15.07 -13.44 11.93
CA ILE A 56 15.38 -13.54 10.51
C ILE A 56 16.78 -12.95 10.25
N ALA A 57 17.61 -13.75 9.58
CA ALA A 57 18.92 -13.31 9.13
C ALA A 57 18.76 -12.23 8.05
N LEU A 58 19.66 -11.24 8.08
CA LEU A 58 19.75 -10.16 7.10
C LEU A 58 20.85 -10.48 6.07
N THR A 59 20.90 -9.73 4.98
CA THR A 59 22.04 -9.80 4.06
C THR A 59 23.31 -9.26 4.72
N LYS A 60 24.47 -9.48 4.07
CA LYS A 60 25.74 -8.89 4.51
C LYS A 60 25.69 -7.35 4.62
N ASN A 61 24.79 -6.70 3.87
CA ASN A 61 24.59 -5.26 3.90
C ASN A 61 23.52 -4.84 4.92
N ASN A 62 23.14 -5.74 5.84
CA ASN A 62 22.11 -5.51 6.84
C ASN A 62 20.71 -5.21 6.23
N GLU A 63 20.45 -5.72 5.03
CA GLU A 63 19.16 -5.55 4.36
C GLU A 63 18.27 -6.77 4.59
N PRO A 64 16.98 -6.57 4.88
CA PRO A 64 16.04 -7.66 4.91
C PRO A 64 15.63 -8.11 3.50
N LEU A 65 15.32 -9.39 3.34
CA LEU A 65 14.81 -9.94 2.09
C LEU A 65 13.50 -10.66 2.37
N TYR A 66 12.49 -10.50 1.52
CA TYR A 66 11.25 -11.25 1.64
C TYR A 66 11.31 -12.60 0.93
N ALA A 67 10.85 -13.63 1.64
CA ALA A 67 10.56 -14.94 1.05
C ALA A 67 9.26 -14.91 0.22
N LYS A 68 9.14 -15.82 -0.74
CA LYS A 68 8.02 -15.93 -1.69
C LYS A 68 7.54 -17.38 -1.88
N THR A 69 6.32 -17.52 -2.36
CA THR A 69 5.81 -18.80 -2.87
C THR A 69 6.30 -19.04 -4.31
N HIS A 70 6.10 -20.25 -4.83
CA HIS A 70 6.37 -20.57 -6.24
C HIS A 70 5.53 -19.73 -7.22
N LEU A 71 4.40 -19.17 -6.77
CA LEU A 71 3.56 -18.22 -7.52
C LEU A 71 4.01 -16.76 -7.35
N ARG A 72 5.19 -16.53 -6.75
CA ARG A 72 5.73 -15.19 -6.45
C ARG A 72 4.82 -14.35 -5.56
N GLU A 73 4.06 -15.00 -4.68
CA GLU A 73 3.32 -14.32 -3.62
C GLU A 73 4.24 -14.07 -2.43
N ILE A 74 4.14 -12.90 -1.80
CA ILE A 74 4.95 -12.55 -0.64
C ILE A 74 4.64 -13.45 0.56
N ILE A 75 5.68 -13.93 1.25
CA ILE A 75 5.57 -14.61 2.54
C ILE A 75 6.04 -13.62 3.59
N LEU A 76 5.14 -13.03 4.36
CA LEU A 76 5.54 -12.06 5.39
C LEU A 76 6.25 -12.74 6.57
N PRO A 77 7.25 -12.08 7.16
CA PRO A 77 7.91 -12.56 8.37
C PRO A 77 6.94 -12.57 9.56
N LYS A 78 7.23 -13.41 10.56
CA LYS A 78 6.39 -13.60 11.74
C LYS A 78 7.17 -13.44 13.04
N LYS A 79 6.56 -12.75 14.00
CA LYS A 79 7.01 -12.67 15.40
C LYS A 79 5.86 -13.09 16.31
N GLY A 80 5.95 -14.32 16.84
CA GLY A 80 4.81 -14.99 17.46
C GLY A 80 3.68 -15.20 16.44
N SER A 81 2.47 -14.76 16.79
CA SER A 81 1.30 -14.83 15.90
C SER A 81 1.17 -13.63 14.95
N ASN A 82 1.98 -12.58 15.12
CA ASN A 82 1.90 -11.37 14.29
C ASN A 82 2.77 -11.52 13.04
N GLU A 83 2.21 -11.18 11.89
CA GLU A 83 2.98 -10.87 10.68
C GLU A 83 3.39 -9.40 10.72
N TYR A 84 4.55 -9.07 10.14
CA TYR A 84 5.03 -7.70 10.07
C TYR A 84 5.68 -7.42 8.72
N TYR A 85 5.86 -6.15 8.39
CA TYR A 85 6.70 -5.74 7.27
C TYR A 85 8.10 -5.41 7.77
N PHE A 86 9.11 -5.71 6.98
CA PHE A 86 10.41 -5.08 7.17
C PHE A 86 10.30 -3.57 6.93
N GLU A 87 10.93 -2.79 7.80
CA GLU A 87 10.91 -1.34 7.79
C GLU A 87 12.34 -0.82 7.77
N ASN A 88 12.58 0.29 7.06
CA ASN A 88 13.86 0.98 7.14
C ASN A 88 13.91 1.86 8.40
N VAL A 89 15.01 2.59 8.58
CA VAL A 89 15.20 3.50 9.74
C VAL A 89 14.16 4.61 9.85
N ASN A 90 13.45 4.90 8.75
CA ASN A 90 12.38 5.90 8.70
C ASN A 90 10.98 5.27 8.86
N GLY A 91 10.88 3.95 9.04
CA GLY A 91 9.62 3.21 9.11
C GLY A 91 9.00 2.87 7.75
N ASP A 92 9.69 3.13 6.63
CA ASP A 92 9.17 2.78 5.31
C ASP A 92 9.23 1.27 5.12
N SER A 93 8.05 0.64 5.04
CA SER A 93 7.89 -0.78 4.75
C SER A 93 7.48 -1.04 3.32
N TYR A 94 6.85 -0.06 2.66
CA TYR A 94 6.36 -0.20 1.31
C TYR A 94 7.50 -0.32 0.30
N ASP A 95 8.59 0.43 0.48
CA ASP A 95 9.77 0.35 -0.39
C ASP A 95 10.40 -1.05 -0.39
N TYR A 96 10.63 -1.64 0.80
CA TYR A 96 11.13 -3.02 0.91
C TYR A 96 10.15 -4.03 0.31
N LEU A 97 8.85 -3.82 0.51
CA LEU A 97 7.83 -4.70 -0.05
C LEU A 97 7.88 -4.68 -1.59
N MET A 98 7.98 -3.49 -2.20
CA MET A 98 8.05 -3.35 -3.67
C MET A 98 9.35 -3.91 -4.26
N LYS A 99 10.47 -3.79 -3.54
CA LYS A 99 11.78 -4.36 -3.95
C LYS A 99 11.86 -5.89 -3.85
N SER A 100 10.88 -6.55 -3.24
CA SER A 100 10.87 -8.01 -3.09
C SER A 100 10.80 -8.80 -4.41
N GLY A 101 10.32 -8.16 -5.48
CA GLY A 101 10.02 -8.80 -6.76
C GLY A 101 8.84 -9.79 -6.69
N ALA A 102 8.02 -9.74 -5.63
CA ALA A 102 6.75 -10.43 -5.58
C ALA A 102 5.76 -9.80 -6.58
N VAL A 103 4.88 -10.61 -7.16
CA VAL A 103 3.83 -10.12 -8.08
C VAL A 103 2.48 -9.96 -7.37
N LYS A 104 2.35 -10.58 -6.19
CA LYS A 104 1.15 -10.52 -5.38
C LYS A 104 1.53 -10.28 -3.92
N PHE A 105 1.04 -9.17 -3.41
CA PHE A 105 1.26 -8.76 -2.03
C PHE A 105 0.10 -9.21 -1.14
N LYS A 106 0.28 -9.16 0.17
CA LYS A 106 -0.82 -9.33 1.13
C LYS A 106 -0.59 -8.42 2.32
N TYR A 107 -1.66 -8.14 3.04
CA TYR A 107 -1.56 -7.42 4.29
C TYR A 107 -0.93 -8.28 5.38
N ALA A 108 -0.02 -7.69 6.16
CA ALA A 108 0.38 -8.21 7.46
C ALA A 108 -0.86 -8.31 8.35
N THR A 109 -0.88 -9.29 9.25
CA THR A 109 -2.00 -9.57 10.13
C THR A 109 -1.50 -9.67 11.57
N ASP A 110 -2.17 -9.01 12.50
CA ASP A 110 -1.88 -9.15 13.93
C ASP A 110 -2.48 -10.45 14.52
N TYR A 111 -2.22 -10.68 15.81
CA TYR A 111 -2.71 -11.85 16.54
C TYR A 111 -4.25 -11.93 16.63
N ARG A 112 -4.98 -10.84 16.36
CA ARG A 112 -6.44 -10.77 16.37
C ARG A 112 -7.05 -10.91 14.97
N GLY A 113 -6.21 -11.03 13.94
CA GLY A 113 -6.67 -11.15 12.56
C GLY A 113 -6.88 -9.80 11.85
N LYS A 114 -6.55 -8.67 12.49
CA LYS A 114 -6.60 -7.35 11.84
C LYS A 114 -5.47 -7.26 10.83
N GLN A 115 -5.82 -6.87 9.60
CA GLN A 115 -4.85 -6.58 8.57
C GLN A 115 -4.23 -5.20 8.80
N ILE A 116 -2.97 -5.04 8.42
CA ILE A 116 -2.15 -3.84 8.63
C ILE A 116 -1.63 -3.37 7.27
N TYR A 117 -1.87 -2.10 6.95
CA TYR A 117 -1.30 -1.46 5.77
C TYR A 117 0.23 -1.30 5.92
N PRO A 118 1.02 -1.55 4.86
CA PRO A 118 2.42 -1.10 4.84
C PRO A 118 2.47 0.42 4.76
N ASN A 119 3.59 1.01 5.17
CA ASN A 119 3.76 2.46 5.20
C ASN A 119 4.84 2.93 4.22
N THR A 120 4.62 4.10 3.65
CA THR A 120 5.68 4.90 3.01
C THR A 120 6.06 6.06 3.93
N ALA A 121 7.36 6.27 4.11
CA ALA A 121 7.88 7.43 4.82
C ALA A 121 8.09 8.59 3.82
N ILE A 122 7.56 9.77 4.14
CA ILE A 122 7.80 10.99 3.37
C ILE A 122 8.33 12.09 4.27
N VAL A 123 9.11 13.02 3.71
CA VAL A 123 9.68 14.16 4.45
C VAL A 123 8.91 15.42 4.10
N ILE A 124 8.26 16.04 5.10
CA ILE A 124 7.54 17.30 4.96
C ILE A 124 8.05 18.27 6.01
N GLY A 125 8.59 19.42 5.58
CA GLY A 125 9.13 20.43 6.49
C GLY A 125 10.22 19.89 7.41
N GLY A 126 11.08 18.98 6.91
CA GLY A 126 12.15 18.34 7.69
C GLY A 126 11.69 17.27 8.68
N ARG A 127 10.39 16.92 8.70
CA ARG A 127 9.84 15.86 9.57
C ARG A 127 9.40 14.66 8.74
N ILE A 128 9.66 13.47 9.27
CA ILE A 128 9.14 12.23 8.70
C ILE A 128 7.63 12.14 9.01
N ARG A 129 6.87 11.79 7.98
CA ARG A 129 5.44 11.46 8.04
C ARG A 129 5.22 10.11 7.39
N MET A 130 4.19 9.41 7.85
CA MET A 130 3.86 8.07 7.38
C MET A 130 2.54 8.11 6.63
N ILE A 131 2.52 7.38 5.52
CA ILE A 131 1.33 7.17 4.70
C ILE A 131 1.13 5.67 4.60
N GLU A 132 -0.02 5.19 5.04
CA GLU A 132 -0.40 3.78 4.84
C GLU A 132 -0.72 3.55 3.35
N ARG A 133 -0.35 2.40 2.78
CA ARG A 133 -0.47 2.13 1.34
C ARG A 133 -1.39 0.96 1.04
N ILE A 134 -2.32 1.17 0.12
CA ILE A 134 -3.22 0.12 -0.37
C ILE A 134 -2.46 -0.88 -1.25
N LEU A 135 -2.72 -2.17 -1.06
CA LEU A 135 -2.15 -3.28 -1.82
C LEU A 135 -3.20 -3.93 -2.73
N ASN A 136 -2.81 -4.25 -3.96
CA ASN A 136 -3.62 -4.98 -4.95
C ASN A 136 -5.05 -4.42 -5.10
N ASP A 137 -5.19 -3.10 -5.11
CA ASP A 137 -6.46 -2.39 -5.20
C ASP A 137 -7.55 -2.85 -4.21
N THR A 138 -7.15 -3.31 -3.03
CA THR A 138 -8.07 -3.87 -2.04
C THR A 138 -7.76 -3.29 -0.67
N TYR A 139 -8.76 -2.85 0.09
CA TYR A 139 -8.53 -2.34 1.45
C TYR A 139 -8.18 -3.46 2.44
N ALA A 140 -7.43 -3.11 3.49
CA ALA A 140 -7.24 -3.96 4.65
C ALA A 140 -8.55 -4.12 5.42
N VAL A 141 -8.70 -5.26 6.10
CA VAL A 141 -9.84 -5.52 7.00
C VAL A 141 -9.46 -5.49 8.47
N ASN A 142 -10.41 -5.06 9.31
CA ASN A 142 -10.28 -5.09 10.76
C ASN A 142 -10.53 -6.51 11.32
N GLU A 143 -10.52 -6.62 12.65
CA GLU A 143 -10.74 -7.88 13.38
C GLU A 143 -12.14 -8.49 13.13
N LYS A 144 -13.11 -7.65 12.77
CA LYS A 144 -14.49 -8.04 12.41
C LYS A 144 -14.64 -8.36 10.92
N ARG A 145 -13.54 -8.36 10.15
CA ARG A 145 -13.52 -8.53 8.69
C ARG A 145 -14.20 -7.40 7.90
N GLU A 146 -14.34 -6.23 8.51
CA GLU A 146 -14.85 -5.04 7.83
C GLU A 146 -13.67 -4.28 7.22
N PHE A 147 -13.81 -3.78 6.00
CA PHE A 147 -12.80 -2.92 5.40
C PHE A 147 -12.60 -1.65 6.24
N TYR A 148 -11.43 -1.03 6.14
CA TYR A 148 -11.20 0.31 6.69
C TYR A 148 -10.21 1.09 5.84
N TYR A 149 -10.37 2.41 5.76
CA TYR A 149 -9.55 3.25 4.89
C TYR A 149 -8.12 3.43 5.43
N PRO A 150 -7.11 3.49 4.55
CA PRO A 150 -5.75 3.89 4.92
C PRO A 150 -5.70 5.36 5.39
N ILE A 151 -4.62 5.74 6.06
CA ILE A 151 -4.38 7.11 6.54
C ILE A 151 -3.26 7.79 5.77
N ASP A 152 -3.45 9.07 5.50
CA ASP A 152 -2.46 9.94 4.86
C ASP A 152 -1.50 10.58 5.89
N GLU A 153 -0.59 11.43 5.41
CA GLU A 153 0.43 12.08 6.23
C GLU A 153 -0.13 13.02 7.31
N ASN A 154 -1.39 13.41 7.15
CA ASN A 154 -2.14 14.29 8.03
C ASN A 154 -3.10 13.50 8.93
N MET A 155 -2.96 12.18 8.95
CA MET A 155 -3.81 11.24 9.69
C MET A 155 -5.28 11.23 9.23
N ASN A 156 -5.58 11.76 8.05
CA ASN A 156 -6.91 11.69 7.47
C ASN A 156 -7.08 10.37 6.71
N GLU A 157 -8.30 9.85 6.66
CA GLU A 157 -8.60 8.72 5.81
C GLU A 157 -8.53 9.13 4.33
N TYR A 158 -8.14 8.18 3.47
CA TYR A 158 -8.19 8.38 2.04
C TYR A 158 -8.65 7.12 1.31
N VAL A 159 -9.17 7.29 0.10
CA VAL A 159 -9.65 6.20 -0.74
C VAL A 159 -8.65 5.84 -1.83
N LEU A 160 -8.79 4.64 -2.38
CA LEU A 160 -8.15 4.20 -3.62
C LEU A 160 -8.14 5.33 -4.65
N SER A 161 -6.95 5.65 -5.19
CA SER A 161 -6.82 6.75 -6.16
C SER A 161 -7.78 6.52 -7.31
N VAL A 162 -8.67 7.48 -7.46
CA VAL A 162 -9.80 7.38 -8.34
C VAL A 162 -9.39 7.76 -9.76
N SER A 163 -9.20 6.74 -10.59
CA SER A 163 -9.38 6.87 -12.04
C SER A 163 -10.86 7.19 -12.32
N PRO A 164 -11.19 7.97 -13.38
CA PRO A 164 -12.57 8.27 -13.74
C PRO A 164 -13.45 7.02 -14.00
N TYR A 165 -12.84 5.83 -14.07
CA TYR A 165 -13.49 4.58 -14.37
C TYR A 165 -13.62 3.62 -13.18
N ILE A 166 -13.29 4.04 -11.95
CA ILE A 166 -13.41 3.15 -10.77
C ILE A 166 -14.87 3.04 -10.32
N LEU A 167 -15.26 1.81 -9.98
CA LEU A 167 -16.55 1.48 -9.37
C LEU A 167 -16.64 2.09 -7.97
N GLU A 168 -17.65 2.92 -7.70
CA GLU A 168 -17.90 3.52 -6.38
C GLU A 168 -17.93 2.47 -5.27
N SER A 169 -18.54 1.31 -5.52
CA SER A 169 -18.60 0.18 -4.57
C SER A 169 -17.24 -0.37 -4.16
N LYS A 170 -16.20 -0.17 -4.98
CA LYS A 170 -14.82 -0.57 -4.67
C LYS A 170 -14.04 0.52 -3.96
N ALA A 171 -14.23 1.79 -4.36
CA ALA A 171 -13.51 2.91 -3.77
C ALA A 171 -14.11 3.33 -2.41
N PHE A 172 -15.42 3.23 -2.24
CA PHE A 172 -16.17 3.77 -1.10
C PHE A 172 -16.84 2.68 -0.27
N VAL A 173 -16.08 1.65 0.10
CA VAL A 173 -16.57 0.47 0.83
C VAL A 173 -17.30 0.80 2.14
N ASN A 174 -16.99 1.95 2.76
CA ASN A 174 -17.60 2.43 4.00
C ASN A 174 -18.10 3.89 3.87
N GLY A 175 -18.54 4.29 2.68
CA GLY A 175 -18.94 5.68 2.41
C GLY A 175 -17.75 6.63 2.29
N TYR A 176 -17.95 7.91 2.59
CA TYR A 176 -16.85 8.88 2.47
C TYR A 176 -15.71 8.60 3.47
N PRO A 177 -14.44 8.81 3.07
CA PRO A 177 -13.35 8.94 4.02
C PRO A 177 -13.58 10.15 4.93
N ILE A 178 -13.00 10.13 6.13
CA ILE A 178 -13.13 11.22 7.10
C ILE A 178 -11.77 11.79 7.50
N THR A 179 -11.78 13.07 7.87
CA THR A 179 -10.64 13.70 8.51
C THR A 179 -10.43 13.15 9.91
N ASN A 180 -9.26 13.42 10.49
CA ASN A 180 -8.98 13.04 11.88
C ASN A 180 -9.90 13.74 12.90
N ASP A 181 -10.48 14.88 12.55
CA ASP A 181 -11.50 15.62 13.33
C ASP A 181 -12.94 15.27 12.92
N GLU A 182 -13.12 14.11 12.27
CA GLU A 182 -14.40 13.47 11.96
C GLU A 182 -15.27 14.23 10.94
N LEU A 183 -14.69 15.02 10.04
CA LEU A 183 -15.42 15.66 8.94
C LEU A 183 -15.36 14.80 7.69
N TYR A 184 -16.46 14.74 6.93
CA TYR A 184 -16.44 14.00 5.66
C TYR A 184 -15.52 14.66 4.63
N ILE A 185 -14.74 13.81 3.96
CA ILE A 185 -13.88 14.16 2.83
C ILE A 185 -14.58 13.70 1.55
N ILE A 186 -14.91 14.64 0.68
CA ILE A 186 -15.46 14.39 -0.65
C ILE A 186 -14.30 14.36 -1.64
N PRO A 187 -14.02 13.22 -2.30
CA PRO A 187 -12.89 13.13 -3.20
C PRO A 187 -13.04 14.01 -4.43
N ASN A 188 -11.90 14.45 -4.93
CA ASN A 188 -11.81 15.22 -6.16
C ASN A 188 -11.61 14.32 -7.38
N PHE A 189 -12.62 14.27 -8.24
CA PHE A 189 -12.56 13.63 -9.54
C PHE A 189 -12.48 14.68 -10.65
N VAL A 190 -11.32 14.73 -11.32
CA VAL A 190 -11.11 15.60 -12.50
C VAL A 190 -11.50 17.06 -12.18
N GLY A 191 -11.10 17.50 -10.99
CA GLY A 191 -11.36 18.84 -10.48
C GLY A 191 -12.72 19.03 -9.81
N LYS A 192 -13.61 18.03 -9.75
CA LYS A 192 -14.97 18.20 -9.21
C LYS A 192 -15.20 17.36 -7.95
N PRO A 193 -16.03 17.84 -7.01
CA PRO A 193 -16.47 17.02 -5.89
C PRO A 193 -17.29 15.85 -6.41
N HIS A 194 -16.88 14.63 -6.05
CA HIS A 194 -17.61 13.42 -6.39
C HIS A 194 -18.61 13.07 -5.29
N LEU A 195 -19.88 13.35 -5.53
CA LEU A 195 -20.96 13.06 -4.59
C LEU A 195 -21.48 11.63 -4.76
N LEU A 196 -21.38 10.83 -3.71
CA LEU A 196 -21.89 9.46 -3.67
C LEU A 196 -23.42 9.44 -3.69
N SER A 197 -23.98 8.66 -4.61
CA SER A 197 -25.42 8.50 -4.79
C SER A 197 -26.16 7.97 -3.56
N ASN A 198 -25.50 7.14 -2.75
CA ASN A 198 -26.03 6.54 -1.52
C ASN A 198 -25.82 7.41 -0.26
N TYR A 199 -25.29 8.63 -0.40
CA TYR A 199 -25.17 9.62 0.68
C TYR A 199 -25.88 10.93 0.31
N PRO A 200 -27.21 10.93 0.15
CA PRO A 200 -27.96 12.09 -0.34
C PRO A 200 -27.92 13.30 0.60
N ASP A 201 -27.57 13.11 1.87
CA ASP A 201 -27.54 14.17 2.88
C ASP A 201 -26.32 15.09 2.76
N ILE A 202 -25.32 14.73 1.96
CA ILE A 202 -24.10 15.52 1.78
C ILE A 202 -24.08 16.12 0.38
N GLY A 203 -24.23 17.44 0.29
CA GLY A 203 -24.19 18.18 -0.97
C GLY A 203 -23.00 19.12 -1.10
N VAL A 204 -22.88 19.74 -2.28
CA VAL A 204 -21.85 20.78 -2.55
C VAL A 204 -21.95 21.94 -1.54
N LYS A 205 -23.18 22.29 -1.10
CA LYS A 205 -23.46 23.33 -0.08
C LYS A 205 -22.83 23.04 1.30
N ASP A 206 -22.40 21.81 1.52
CA ASP A 206 -21.81 21.37 2.78
C ASP A 206 -20.28 21.41 2.74
N ILE A 207 -19.68 21.55 1.56
CA ILE A 207 -18.24 21.74 1.40
C ILE A 207 -17.83 23.08 2.01
N LYS A 208 -16.84 23.02 2.89
CA LYS A 208 -16.33 24.18 3.63
C LYS A 208 -14.86 24.46 3.31
N PHE A 209 -14.08 23.42 3.10
CA PHE A 209 -12.65 23.55 2.89
C PHE A 209 -12.17 22.69 1.73
N ILE A 210 -10.99 23.03 1.24
CA ILE A 210 -10.15 22.20 0.39
C ILE A 210 -8.97 21.73 1.25
N ILE A 211 -8.64 20.45 1.21
CA ILE A 211 -7.42 19.90 1.82
C ILE A 211 -6.36 19.63 0.77
N LYS A 212 -5.13 20.01 1.09
CA LYS A 212 -3.97 19.72 0.25
C LYS A 212 -3.30 18.45 0.78
N ARG A 213 -3.26 17.41 -0.06
CA ARG A 213 -2.44 16.22 0.19
C ARG A 213 -1.10 16.34 -0.53
N ASN A 214 -0.05 15.91 0.14
CA ASN A 214 1.29 15.74 -0.42
C ASN A 214 1.47 14.39 -1.12
N ILE A 215 0.50 13.46 -0.95
CA ILE A 215 0.58 12.09 -1.47
C ILE A 215 0.60 12.01 -3.01
N ASP A 216 0.05 13.00 -3.69
CA ASP A 216 -0.05 13.03 -5.14
C ASP A 216 0.75 14.22 -5.69
N LYS A 217 1.82 13.92 -6.46
CA LYS A 217 2.49 14.92 -7.34
C LYS A 217 1.50 15.62 -8.29
N TYR A 218 0.30 15.06 -8.46
CA TYR A 218 -0.78 15.55 -9.31
C TYR A 218 -1.88 16.27 -8.51
N GLN A 219 -1.54 17.13 -7.55
CA GLN A 219 -2.41 18.19 -6.97
C GLN A 219 -3.93 17.86 -6.85
N LYS A 220 -4.30 16.65 -6.42
CA LYS A 220 -5.71 16.31 -6.20
C LYS A 220 -6.09 16.81 -4.83
N HIS A 221 -6.64 18.01 -4.83
CA HIS A 221 -7.17 18.64 -3.64
C HIS A 221 -8.56 18.10 -3.35
N ASP A 222 -8.71 17.28 -2.30
CA ASP A 222 -10.01 16.82 -1.84
C ASP A 222 -10.77 17.92 -1.10
N TYR A 223 -12.09 17.76 -0.99
CA TYR A 223 -12.96 18.70 -0.34
C TYR A 223 -13.35 18.20 1.05
N VAL A 224 -13.44 19.09 2.03
CA VAL A 224 -13.88 18.76 3.39
C VAL A 224 -15.17 19.50 3.69
N THR A 225 -16.12 18.75 4.22
CA THR A 225 -17.43 19.28 4.58
C THR A 225 -17.45 19.91 5.97
N LYS A 226 -18.52 20.65 6.27
CA LYS A 226 -18.86 21.06 7.64
C LYS A 226 -19.61 19.98 8.44
N VAL A 227 -19.94 18.86 7.80
CA VAL A 227 -20.77 17.81 8.37
C VAL A 227 -19.90 16.82 9.13
N LYS A 228 -20.25 16.55 10.38
CA LYS A 228 -19.57 15.53 11.18
C LYS A 228 -20.05 14.13 10.81
N SER A 229 -19.10 13.22 10.73
CA SER A 229 -19.32 11.81 10.56
C SER A 229 -19.87 11.18 11.84
N LEU A 230 -20.70 10.15 11.67
CA LEU A 230 -21.10 9.25 12.75
C LEU A 230 -19.99 8.24 13.09
N ARG A 231 -19.10 7.97 12.13
CA ARG A 231 -17.90 7.15 12.35
C ARG A 231 -16.84 7.96 13.08
N LYS A 232 -16.21 7.31 14.05
CA LYS A 232 -15.01 7.82 14.71
C LYS A 232 -13.79 7.62 13.83
N SER A 233 -12.94 8.65 13.76
CA SER A 233 -11.60 8.48 13.20
C SER A 233 -10.83 7.47 14.03
N ARG A 234 -10.01 6.66 13.38
CA ARG A 234 -9.07 5.74 14.06
C ARG A 234 -7.77 6.43 14.49
N THR A 235 -7.61 7.70 14.14
CA THR A 235 -6.47 8.54 14.49
C THR A 235 -6.88 9.65 15.45
N GLY A 236 -5.91 10.23 16.14
CA GLY A 236 -6.14 11.37 17.03
C GLY A 236 -6.22 12.71 16.28
N ASN A 237 -6.66 13.75 16.97
CA ASN A 237 -6.76 15.10 16.43
C ASN A 237 -5.38 15.61 15.97
N TYR A 238 -5.21 15.78 14.67
CA TYR A 238 -3.96 16.25 14.07
C TYR A 238 -4.24 17.46 13.18
N LYS A 239 -3.37 18.47 13.23
CA LYS A 239 -3.54 19.65 12.39
C LYS A 239 -3.21 19.32 10.94
N TYR A 240 -4.09 19.72 10.02
CA TYR A 240 -3.89 19.56 8.58
C TYR A 240 -4.15 20.87 7.85
N ASP A 241 -3.49 21.05 6.71
CA ASP A 241 -3.60 22.26 5.91
C ASP A 241 -4.95 22.28 5.18
N LYS A 242 -5.73 23.32 5.47
CA LYS A 242 -7.03 23.56 4.87
C LYS A 242 -7.15 24.99 4.35
N THR A 243 -7.75 25.14 3.18
CA THR A 243 -8.06 26.44 2.57
C THR A 243 -9.57 26.59 2.46
N PRO A 244 -10.16 27.76 2.77
CA PRO A 244 -11.59 27.99 2.57
C PRO A 244 -12.00 27.68 1.12
N PHE A 245 -13.13 26.99 0.96
CA PHE A 245 -13.73 26.73 -0.35
C PHE A 245 -14.70 27.86 -0.71
N THR A 246 -14.51 28.49 -1.87
CA THR A 246 -15.41 29.54 -2.40
C THR A 246 -16.02 29.06 -3.71
N ILE A 247 -17.35 29.04 -3.78
CA ILE A 247 -18.13 28.47 -4.90
C ILE A 247 -17.91 29.24 -6.23
N GLY A 248 -17.26 30.42 -6.22
CA GLY A 248 -17.10 31.29 -7.41
C GLY A 248 -15.70 31.39 -8.02
N THR A 249 -14.64 30.79 -7.45
CA THR A 249 -13.26 30.88 -8.00
C THR A 249 -12.80 29.59 -8.67
N TYR A 250 -13.70 28.62 -8.83
CA TYR A 250 -13.39 27.37 -9.49
C TYR A 250 -13.47 27.54 -11.01
N SER A 251 -12.35 27.93 -11.63
CA SER A 251 -12.09 27.63 -13.03
C SER A 251 -11.52 26.21 -13.09
N PRO A 252 -12.20 25.24 -13.72
CA PRO A 252 -11.57 23.94 -13.94
C PRO A 252 -10.25 24.17 -14.68
N PRO A 253 -9.16 23.45 -14.35
CA PRO A 253 -7.99 23.47 -15.22
C PRO A 253 -8.49 23.14 -16.64
N ASN A 254 -8.03 23.90 -17.65
CA ASN A 254 -8.35 23.64 -19.05
C ASN A 254 -8.20 22.14 -19.26
N LYS A 255 -9.32 21.46 -19.53
CA LYS A 255 -9.31 20.01 -19.74
C LYS A 255 -8.34 19.77 -20.89
N PRO A 256 -7.24 19.03 -20.71
CA PRO A 256 -6.59 18.46 -21.89
C PRO A 256 -7.67 17.68 -22.63
N LYS A 257 -7.86 17.96 -23.93
CA LYS A 257 -8.70 17.12 -24.76
C LYS A 257 -7.98 15.79 -24.90
N VAL A 258 -8.39 14.82 -24.11
CA VAL A 258 -7.91 13.44 -24.27
C VAL A 258 -8.79 12.81 -25.33
N ASN A 259 -8.26 12.65 -26.53
CA ASN A 259 -8.90 11.85 -27.56
C ASN A 259 -8.53 10.39 -27.31
N PHE A 260 -9.53 9.53 -27.20
CA PHE A 260 -9.32 8.09 -27.07
C PHE A 260 -9.61 7.44 -28.42
N SER A 261 -8.60 6.80 -29.01
CA SER A 261 -8.79 5.84 -30.09
C SER A 261 -8.73 4.43 -29.53
N PHE A 262 -9.68 3.60 -29.94
CA PHE A 262 -9.64 2.16 -29.65
C PHE A 262 -8.99 1.47 -30.84
N GLU A 263 -7.71 1.12 -30.72
CA GLU A 263 -7.06 0.30 -31.74
C GLU A 263 -7.23 -1.17 -31.41
N ASN A 264 -7.89 -1.88 -32.32
CA ASN A 264 -8.15 -3.30 -32.20
C ASN A 264 -6.94 -4.06 -32.75
N THR A 265 -6.01 -4.42 -31.88
CA THR A 265 -4.97 -5.41 -32.20
C THR A 265 -5.14 -6.60 -31.28
N ASN A 266 -5.11 -7.80 -31.86
CA ASN A 266 -5.53 -9.04 -31.22
C ASN A 266 -5.06 -9.18 -29.76
N ALA A 267 -6.05 -9.25 -28.86
CA ALA A 267 -6.03 -9.74 -27.47
C ALA A 267 -5.63 -8.81 -26.30
N LEU A 268 -5.45 -7.49 -26.45
CA LEU A 268 -5.34 -6.57 -25.30
C LEU A 268 -5.90 -5.18 -25.66
N TYR A 269 -6.89 -4.69 -24.90
CA TYR A 269 -7.35 -3.30 -25.00
C TYR A 269 -6.28 -2.38 -24.39
N TYR A 270 -5.51 -1.68 -25.22
CA TYR A 270 -4.67 -0.57 -24.79
C TYR A 270 -5.47 0.73 -24.90
N ILE A 271 -5.56 1.49 -23.81
CA ILE A 271 -6.04 2.86 -23.85
C ILE A 271 -4.84 3.73 -24.23
N ILE A 272 -4.79 4.21 -25.47
CA ILE A 272 -3.84 5.23 -25.89
C ILE A 272 -4.48 6.59 -25.59
N ALA A 273 -3.84 7.36 -24.71
CA ALA A 273 -4.24 8.73 -24.40
C ALA A 273 -3.26 9.67 -25.10
N GLU A 274 -3.69 10.31 -26.19
CA GLU A 274 -2.97 11.44 -26.76
C GLU A 274 -3.33 12.71 -26.00
N ILE A 275 -2.30 13.43 -25.53
CA ILE A 275 -2.44 14.70 -24.84
C ILE A 275 -1.96 15.80 -25.79
N SER A 276 -2.88 16.65 -26.24
CA SER A 276 -2.56 17.90 -26.95
C SER A 276 -2.80 19.09 -26.02
N PHE A 277 -1.85 20.05 -26.05
CA PHE A 277 -1.87 21.29 -25.27
C PHE A 277 -2.48 22.44 -26.05
#